data_AF-A0A2N5KP77-F1
#
_entry.id   AF-A0A2N5KP77-F1
#
_cell.length_a   1.000
_cell.length_b   1.000
_cell.length_c   1.000
_cell.angle_alpha   90.00
_cell.angle_beta   90.00
_cell.angle_gamma   90.00
#
_symmetry.space_group_name_H-M   'P 1'
#
loop_
_entity.id
_entity.type
_entity.pdbx_description
1 polymer ?
#
loop_
_entity_poly.entity_id
_entity_poly.type
_entity_poly.pdbx_seq_one_letter_code
_entity_poly.pdbx_strand_id
1 'polypeptide(L)'
;KGKSEEAAMGLFGRQEPKICWVRSATDDPYGRPAAVEIQGVPFCERCAREHEEYAAIGALTDDLAGSDLTSLRESSLAESLRRLRRGRVSRPPLRGASHLGQKVW
;
A
#
# COMPACT_ATOMS: atom_id res chain seq x y z
N LYS A 1 22.52 -18.13 -53.52
CA LYS A 1 23.46 -17.14 -52.94
C LYS A 1 23.02 -15.77 -53.47
N GLY A 2 22.35 -14.90 -52.74
CA GLY A 2 21.96 -14.91 -51.33
C GLY A 2 20.91 -13.82 -51.06
N LYS A 3 20.35 -13.92 -49.86
CA LYS A 3 19.84 -12.83 -49.02
C LYS A 3 18.59 -12.09 -49.48
N SER A 4 17.47 -12.72 -49.14
CA SER A 4 16.34 -12.09 -48.46
C SER A 4 16.80 -11.23 -47.26
N GLU A 5 16.90 -9.92 -47.45
CA GLU A 5 16.91 -8.86 -46.42
C GLU A 5 15.86 -7.88 -46.94
N GLU A 6 14.65 -7.79 -46.39
CA GLU A 6 14.37 -6.90 -45.26
C GLU A 6 12.98 -7.23 -44.69
N ALA A 7 12.86 -8.32 -43.94
CA ALA A 7 11.70 -8.57 -43.08
C ALA A 7 12.04 -8.10 -41.67
N ALA A 8 12.07 -6.77 -41.48
CA ALA A 8 12.26 -6.16 -40.18
C ALA A 8 11.19 -5.09 -39.93
N MET A 9 9.91 -5.44 -40.14
CA MET A 9 8.82 -4.68 -39.55
C MET A 9 8.47 -5.38 -38.24
N GLY A 10 9.06 -4.81 -37.19
CA GLY A 10 9.11 -5.35 -35.84
C GLY A 10 7.74 -5.70 -35.27
N LEU A 11 7.82 -6.55 -34.24
CA LEU A 11 6.78 -7.02 -33.37
C LEU A 11 6.01 -5.85 -32.72
N PHE A 12 5.16 -5.15 -33.47
CA PHE A 12 4.04 -4.43 -32.89
C PHE A 12 3.01 -5.48 -32.50
N GLY A 13 3.32 -6.22 -31.43
CA GLY A 13 2.32 -6.99 -30.72
C GLY A 13 1.12 -6.08 -30.55
N ARG A 14 -0.04 -6.55 -31.02
CA ARG A 14 -1.31 -5.86 -30.93
C ARG A 14 -1.51 -5.55 -29.44
N GLN A 15 -1.14 -4.36 -28.98
CA GLN A 15 -1.35 -3.94 -27.61
C GLN A 15 -2.86 -3.81 -27.50
N GLU A 16 -3.52 -4.80 -26.90
CA GLU A 16 -4.94 -4.68 -26.59
C GLU A 16 -5.12 -3.37 -25.83
N PRO A 17 -6.07 -2.51 -26.25
CA PRO A 17 -6.26 -1.22 -25.61
C PRO A 17 -6.61 -1.47 -24.15
N LYS A 18 -5.64 -1.21 -23.26
CA LYS A 18 -5.85 -1.33 -21.82
C LYS A 18 -6.90 -0.31 -21.41
N ILE A 19 -7.77 -0.68 -20.48
CA ILE A 19 -8.75 0.24 -19.89
C ILE A 19 -8.13 0.90 -18.67
N CYS A 20 -8.47 2.18 -18.43
CA CYS A 20 -8.09 2.89 -17.23
C CYS A 20 -8.52 2.10 -15.98
N TRP A 21 -7.56 1.72 -15.12
CA TRP A 21 -7.87 0.88 -13.96
C TRP A 21 -8.36 1.69 -12.75
N VAL A 22 -8.25 3.02 -12.83
CA VAL A 22 -8.73 3.93 -11.78
C VAL A 22 -10.21 3.69 -11.54
N ARG A 23 -10.55 3.47 -10.26
CA ARG A 23 -11.92 3.25 -9.79
C ARG A 23 -12.61 2.00 -10.35
N SER A 24 -11.86 1.05 -10.91
CA SER A 24 -12.42 -0.20 -11.44
C SER A 24 -13.19 -1.04 -10.42
N ALA A 25 -12.90 -0.86 -9.13
CA ALA A 25 -13.57 -1.53 -8.02
C ALA A 25 -14.72 -0.71 -7.40
N THR A 26 -15.10 0.42 -8.00
CA THR A 26 -16.24 1.25 -7.56
C THR A 26 -17.44 1.04 -8.47
N ASP A 27 -18.65 1.39 -8.02
CA ASP A 27 -19.89 1.31 -8.81
C ASP A 27 -19.87 2.12 -10.13
N ASP A 28 -18.95 3.07 -10.25
CA ASP A 28 -18.73 3.88 -11.47
C ASP A 28 -17.27 3.72 -11.94
N PRO A 29 -16.95 2.57 -12.57
CA PRO A 29 -15.61 2.31 -13.08
C PRO A 29 -15.34 3.11 -14.35
N TYR A 30 -14.13 3.67 -14.46
CA TYR A 30 -13.73 4.42 -15.65
C TYR A 30 -13.48 3.49 -16.84
N GLY A 31 -14.45 3.36 -17.74
CA GLY A 31 -14.33 2.60 -19.00
C GLY A 31 -13.53 3.29 -20.12
N ARG A 32 -12.67 4.28 -19.79
CA ARG A 32 -11.92 5.03 -20.81
C ARG A 32 -10.66 4.25 -21.25
N PRO A 33 -10.27 4.32 -22.53
CA PRO A 33 -8.99 3.77 -22.98
C PRO A 33 -7.86 4.40 -22.18
N ALA A 34 -6.90 3.58 -21.79
CA ALA A 34 -5.67 4.03 -21.19
C ALA A 34 -4.80 4.72 -22.25
N ALA A 35 -4.26 5.87 -21.88
CA ALA A 35 -3.33 6.64 -22.69
C ALA A 35 -1.89 6.49 -22.19
N VAL A 36 -1.72 6.26 -20.88
CA VAL A 36 -0.41 6.12 -20.22
C VAL A 36 -0.44 5.00 -19.19
N GLU A 37 0.75 4.49 -18.83
CA GLU A 37 0.94 3.52 -17.75
C GLU A 37 1.89 4.12 -16.71
N ILE A 38 1.43 4.23 -15.46
CA ILE A 38 2.20 4.79 -14.34
C ILE A 38 2.38 3.66 -13.33
N GLN A 39 3.64 3.29 -13.06
CA GLN A 39 4.00 2.20 -12.12
C GLN A 39 3.28 0.86 -12.40
N GLY A 40 3.07 0.53 -13.68
CA GLY A 40 2.38 -0.70 -14.09
C GLY A 40 0.85 -0.63 -14.07
N VAL A 41 0.27 0.53 -13.73
CA VAL A 41 -1.17 0.76 -13.71
C VAL A 41 -1.58 1.61 -14.92
N PRO A 42 -2.57 1.18 -15.73
CA PRO A 42 -3.02 1.94 -16.90
C PRO A 42 -3.98 3.08 -16.51
N PHE A 43 -3.75 4.29 -17.03
CA PHE A 43 -4.54 5.51 -16.78
C PHE A 43 -5.03 6.14 -18.08
N CYS A 44 -6.24 6.69 -18.07
CA CYS A 44 -6.64 7.67 -19.08
C CYS A 44 -6.00 9.04 -18.78
N GLU A 45 -5.89 9.92 -19.78
CA GLU A 45 -5.21 11.23 -19.65
C GLU A 45 -5.71 12.05 -18.44
N ARG A 46 -7.03 12.09 -18.22
CA ARG A 46 -7.60 12.83 -17.10
C ARG A 46 -7.12 12.28 -15.75
N CYS A 47 -7.18 10.97 -15.58
CA CYS A 47 -6.77 10.32 -14.33
C CYS A 47 -5.26 10.38 -14.12
N ALA A 48 -4.47 10.38 -15.20
CA ALA A 48 -3.03 10.57 -15.11
C ALA A 48 -2.68 11.95 -14.57
N ARG A 49 -3.31 13.01 -15.09
CA ARG A 49 -3.12 14.38 -14.60
C ARG A 49 -3.52 14.54 -13.13
N GLU A 50 -4.68 13.99 -12.75
CA GLU A 50 -5.10 13.98 -11.34
C GLU A 50 -4.09 13.22 -10.47
N HIS A 51 -3.56 12.09 -10.95
CA HIS A 51 -2.55 11.33 -10.22
C HIS A 51 -1.23 12.09 -10.04
N GLU A 52 -0.79 12.87 -11.03
CA GLU A 52 0.39 13.74 -10.94
C GLU A 52 0.25 14.80 -9.84
N GLU A 53 -0.94 15.40 -9.69
CA GLU A 53 -1.22 16.35 -8.61
C GLU A 53 -1.10 15.68 -7.23
N TYR A 54 -1.67 14.48 -7.07
CA TYR A 54 -1.54 13.71 -5.82
C TYR A 54 -0.11 13.23 -5.58
N ALA A 55 0.61 12.85 -6.62
CA ALA A 55 2.01 12.47 -6.53
C ALA A 55 2.89 13.64 -6.05
N ALA A 56 2.62 14.86 -6.52
CA ALA A 56 3.30 16.06 -6.03
C ALA A 56 3.07 16.29 -4.52
N ILE A 57 1.84 16.06 -4.04
CA ILE A 57 1.54 16.11 -2.59
C ILE A 57 2.31 15.01 -1.84
N GLY A 58 2.31 13.78 -2.37
CA GLY A 58 3.00 12.64 -1.79
C GLY A 58 4.51 12.86 -1.67
N ALA A 59 5.14 13.42 -2.71
CA ALA A 59 6.56 13.75 -2.70
C ALA A 59 6.92 14.74 -1.58
N LEU A 60 6.09 15.77 -1.37
CA LEU A 60 6.27 16.72 -0.26
C LEU A 60 6.20 16.03 1.11
N THR A 61 5.33 15.03 1.26
CA THR A 61 5.22 14.28 2.51
C THR A 61 6.31 13.24 2.70
N ASP A 62 6.84 12.65 1.63
CA ASP A 62 7.94 11.70 1.69
C ASP A 62 9.25 12.38 2.08
N ASP A 63 9.48 13.60 1.59
CA ASP A 63 10.62 14.44 2.03
C ASP A 63 10.55 14.76 3.53
N LEU A 64 9.33 14.96 4.06
CA LEU A 64 9.09 15.11 5.49
C LEU A 64 9.16 13.76 6.23
N ALA A 65 8.80 12.65 5.58
CA ALA A 65 8.87 11.32 6.15
C ALA A 65 10.32 10.82 6.29
N GLY A 66 11.24 11.30 5.46
CA GLY A 66 12.69 11.10 5.61
C GLY A 66 13.35 11.98 6.69
N SER A 67 12.60 12.91 7.31
CA SER A 67 13.12 13.86 8.29
C SER A 67 13.11 13.33 9.73
N ASP A 68 13.78 14.05 10.63
CA ASP A 68 13.83 13.79 12.07
C ASP A 68 12.45 13.58 12.71
N LEU A 69 11.38 14.15 12.14
CA LEU A 69 10.02 13.99 12.64
C LEU A 69 9.52 12.54 12.59
N THR A 70 9.89 11.77 11.57
CA THR A 70 9.54 10.34 11.48
C THR A 70 10.32 9.54 12.51
N SER A 71 11.62 9.82 12.66
CA SER A 71 12.45 9.20 13.69
C SER A 71 11.91 9.46 15.10
N LEU A 72 11.42 10.69 15.36
CA LEU A 72 10.75 11.06 16.61
C LEU A 72 9.41 10.33 16.79
N ARG A 73 8.60 10.22 15.74
CA ARG A 73 7.33 9.49 15.75
C ARG A 73 7.52 7.99 16.01
N GLU A 74 8.47 7.37 15.32
CA GLU A 74 8.83 5.95 15.50
C GLU A 74 9.39 5.70 16.90
N SER A 75 10.23 6.61 17.42
CA SER A 75 10.74 6.53 18.80
C SER A 75 9.61 6.63 19.83
N SER A 76 8.66 7.54 19.63
CA SER A 76 7.47 7.70 20.48
C SER A 76 6.56 6.46 20.45
N LEU A 77 6.34 5.89 19.26
CA LEU A 77 5.56 4.67 19.09
C LEU A 77 6.27 3.46 19.73
N ALA A 78 7.57 3.32 19.52
CA ALA A 78 8.38 2.27 20.14
C ALA A 78 8.37 2.37 21.68
N GLU A 79 8.50 3.57 22.23
CA GLU A 79 8.40 3.84 23.67
C GLU A 79 7.02 3.45 24.22
N SER A 80 5.95 3.83 23.52
CA SER A 80 4.57 3.47 23.87
C SER A 80 4.35 1.95 23.86
N LEU A 81 4.85 1.26 22.85
CA LEU A 81 4.81 -0.21 22.76
C LEU A 81 5.63 -0.88 23.87
N ARG A 82 6.79 -0.35 24.23
CA ARG A 82 7.59 -0.84 25.37
C ARG A 82 6.83 -0.70 26.69
N ARG A 83 6.12 0.42 26.90
CA ARG A 83 5.27 0.62 28.09
C ARG A 83 4.16 -0.41 28.18
N LEU A 84 3.47 -0.66 27.06
CA LEU A 84 2.42 -1.69 27.01
C LEU A 84 2.97 -3.10 27.27
N ARG A 85 4.14 -3.44 26.72
CA ARG A 85 4.79 -4.74 26.98
C ARG A 85 5.18 -4.89 28.45
N ARG A 86 5.75 -3.85 29.06
CA ARG A 86 6.08 -3.84 30.51
C ARG A 86 4.83 -4.05 31.37
N GLY A 87 3.74 -3.34 31.08
CA GLY A 87 2.48 -3.50 31.81
C GLY A 87 1.84 -4.89 31.69
N ARG A 88 2.06 -5.60 30.57
CA ARG A 88 1.61 -6.98 30.38
C ARG A 88 2.46 -7.99 31.17
N VAL A 89 3.76 -7.77 31.28
CA VAL A 89 4.68 -8.62 32.06
C VAL A 89 4.45 -8.45 33.57
N SER A 90 4.08 -7.24 34.02
CA SER A 90 3.84 -6.95 35.44
C SER A 90 2.48 -7.42 35.97
N ARG A 91 1.57 -7.93 35.12
CA ARG A 91 0.30 -8.49 35.58
C ARG A 91 0.48 -9.97 35.88
N PRO A 92 0.58 -10.40 37.15
CA PRO A 92 0.67 -11.82 37.46
C PRO A 92 -0.60 -12.52 36.94
N PRO A 93 -0.51 -13.79 36.50
CA PRO A 93 -1.70 -14.56 36.18
C PRO A 93 -2.61 -14.55 37.41
N LEU A 94 -3.89 -14.24 37.21
CA LEU A 94 -4.90 -14.38 38.25
C LEU A 94 -4.89 -15.85 38.67
N ARG A 95 -4.23 -16.12 39.79
CA ARG A 95 -4.07 -17.46 40.36
C ARG A 95 -5.47 -17.95 40.69
N GLY A 96 -5.86 -19.06 40.08
CA GLY A 96 -7.22 -19.60 40.14
C GLY A 96 -7.73 -19.69 41.57
N ALA A 97 -8.95 -19.17 41.79
CA ALA A 97 -9.70 -19.40 43.00
C ALA A 97 -10.16 -20.85 43.03
N SER A 98 -9.35 -21.73 43.61
CA SER A 98 -9.82 -23.05 44.06
C SER A 98 -10.68 -22.85 45.32
N HIS A 99 -11.99 -22.71 45.14
CA HIS A 99 -12.94 -22.88 46.25
C HIS A 99 -13.08 -24.38 46.53
N LEU A 100 -12.15 -24.93 47.32
CA LEU A 100 -12.35 -26.22 47.98
C LEU A 100 -13.30 -26.00 49.17
N GLY A 101 -14.49 -26.56 49.04
CA GLY A 101 -15.33 -27.15 50.09
C GLY A 101 -15.48 -26.41 51.42
N GLN A 102 -16.68 -25.88 51.67
CA GLN A 102 -17.21 -25.82 53.02
C GLN A 102 -18.44 -26.74 53.10
N LYS A 103 -18.28 -27.87 53.77
CA LYS A 103 -19.38 -28.67 54.32
C LYS A 103 -19.44 -28.29 55.80
N VAL A 104 -20.56 -27.74 56.25
CA VAL A 104 -20.90 -27.65 57.67
C VAL A 104 -22.26 -28.29 57.84
N TRP A 105 -22.39 -29.08 58.91
CA TRP A 105 -23.52 -29.93 59.23
C TRP A 105 -24.78 -29.12 59.55
#